data_AF-A0A329T9F1-F1
#
_entry.id   AF-A0A329T9F1-F1
#
_cell.length_a   1.000
_cell.length_b   1.000
_cell.length_c   1.000
_cell.angle_alpha   90.00
_cell.angle_beta   90.00
_cell.angle_gamma   90.00
#
_symmetry.space_group_name_H-M   'P 1'
#
loop_
_entity.id
_entity.type
_entity.pdbx_description
1 polymer ?
#
loop_
_entity_poly.entity_id
_entity_poly.type
_entity_poly.pdbx_seq_one_letter_code
_entity_poly.pdbx_strand_id
1 'polypeptide(L)'
;MSDADVAVLACVDARDAVAVMDESAGRSAAEVEDVETRGTAYLLLTAVKGGALSTAEGRDAIDAMIDHGWYVAPDVYTKLVGKLESFE
;
A
#
# COMPACT_ATOMS: atom_id res chain seq x y z
N MET A 1 11.46 4.16 14.30
CA MET A 1 10.60 3.00 14.01
C MET A 1 9.93 2.52 15.29
N SER A 2 8.69 2.08 15.16
CA SER A 2 7.95 1.41 16.21
C SER A 2 8.28 -0.09 16.27
N ASP A 3 7.93 -0.75 17.38
CA ASP A 3 8.03 -2.21 17.50
C ASP A 3 7.20 -2.95 16.43
N ALA A 4 6.11 -2.35 15.96
CA ALA A 4 5.30 -2.89 14.88
C ALA A 4 6.05 -2.90 13.54
N ASP A 5 6.77 -1.83 13.23
CA ASP A 5 7.57 -1.76 11.99
C ASP A 5 8.68 -2.82 12.00
N VAL A 6 9.35 -2.99 13.13
CA VAL A 6 10.37 -4.04 13.32
C VAL A 6 9.75 -5.43 13.12
N ALA A 7 8.58 -5.68 13.69
CA ALA A 7 7.89 -6.96 13.55
C ALA A 7 7.49 -7.26 12.10
N VAL A 8 7.07 -6.24 11.33
CA VAL A 8 6.76 -6.40 9.90
C VAL A 8 8.01 -6.78 9.11
N LEU A 9 9.13 -6.08 9.30
CA LEU A 9 10.38 -6.37 8.59
C LEU A 9 10.90 -7.78 8.92
N ALA A 10 10.91 -8.15 10.19
CA ALA A 10 11.30 -9.50 10.61
C ALA A 10 10.37 -10.58 10.04
N CYS A 11 9.06 -10.29 9.93
CA CYS A 11 8.10 -11.21 9.33
C CYS A 11 8.30 -11.39 7.82
N VAL A 12 8.77 -10.35 7.15
CA VAL A 12 9.02 -10.33 5.70
C VAL A 12 10.27 -11.14 5.36
N ASP A 13 11.38 -10.88 6.07
CA ASP A 13 12.62 -11.65 5.93
C ASP A 13 12.39 -13.16 6.14
N ALA A 14 11.63 -13.51 7.18
CA ALA A 14 11.33 -14.91 7.49
C ALA A 14 10.42 -15.62 6.47
N ARG A 15 9.75 -14.88 5.58
CA ARG A 15 8.70 -15.42 4.69
C ARG A 15 8.90 -15.14 3.21
N ASP A 16 9.97 -14.44 2.84
CA ASP A 16 10.21 -13.98 1.46
C ASP A 16 8.97 -13.23 0.91
N ALA A 17 8.52 -12.22 1.67
CA ALA A 17 7.28 -11.49 1.41
C ALA A 17 7.52 -10.03 1.03
N VAL A 18 6.45 -9.27 0.80
CA VAL A 18 6.51 -7.83 0.54
C VAL A 18 6.00 -7.07 1.76
N ALA A 19 6.79 -6.11 2.25
CA ALA A 19 6.39 -5.28 3.37
C ALA A 19 5.37 -4.23 2.93
N VAL A 20 4.19 -4.21 3.56
CA VAL A 20 3.21 -3.11 3.38
C VAL A 20 3.35 -2.16 4.56
N MET A 21 3.87 -0.97 4.29
CA MET A 21 4.13 0.04 5.32
C MET A 21 4.13 1.44 4.73
N ASP A 22 3.50 2.38 5.45
CA ASP A 22 3.42 3.78 5.04
C ASP A 22 4.36 4.74 5.79
N GLU A 23 4.98 4.27 6.88
CA GLU A 23 5.91 5.07 7.68
C GLU A 23 7.29 5.17 7.01
N SER A 24 7.90 6.37 7.04
CA SER A 24 9.12 6.65 6.30
C SER A 24 10.36 5.99 6.90
N ALA A 25 10.51 5.96 8.23
CA ALA A 25 11.65 5.31 8.86
C ALA A 25 11.65 3.78 8.61
N GLY A 26 10.48 3.14 8.60
CA GLY A 26 10.29 1.74 8.23
C GLY A 26 10.70 1.47 6.79
N ARG A 27 10.29 2.34 5.85
CA ARG A 27 10.70 2.22 4.44
C ARG A 27 12.21 2.41 4.26
N SER A 28 12.83 3.35 4.97
CA SER A 28 14.28 3.53 4.94
C SER A 28 15.04 2.34 5.53
N ALA A 29 14.53 1.72 6.60
CA ALA A 29 15.13 0.50 7.13
C ALA A 29 14.99 -0.68 6.16
N ALA A 30 13.83 -0.84 5.54
CA ALA A 30 13.61 -1.87 4.52
C ALA A 30 14.57 -1.74 3.34
N GLU A 31 14.84 -0.51 2.87
CA GLU A 31 15.80 -0.24 1.80
C GLU A 31 17.23 -0.68 2.17
N VAL A 32 17.65 -0.47 3.43
CA VAL A 32 18.97 -0.92 3.91
C VAL A 32 19.07 -2.45 3.93
N GLU A 33 17.97 -3.13 4.25
CA GLU A 33 17.89 -4.59 4.35
C GLU A 33 17.47 -5.26 3.02
N ASP A 34 17.42 -4.52 1.91
CA ASP A 34 17.00 -4.99 0.57
C ASP A 34 15.60 -5.64 0.55
N VAL A 35 14.70 -5.16 1.42
CA VAL A 35 13.32 -5.63 1.54
C VAL A 35 12.41 -4.81 0.63
N GLU A 36 11.68 -5.50 -0.27
CA GLU A 36 10.66 -4.82 -1.10
C GLU A 36 9.54 -4.25 -0.23
N THR A 37 9.25 -2.96 -0.43
CA THR A 37 8.15 -2.27 0.23
C THR A 37 7.08 -1.79 -0.73
N ARG A 38 5.84 -1.78 -0.25
CA ARG A 38 4.68 -1.17 -0.90
C ARG A 38 3.91 -0.33 0.12
N GLY A 39 3.18 0.67 -0.35
CA GLY A 39 2.24 1.44 0.49
C GLY A 39 0.87 0.78 0.59
N THR A 40 0.02 1.27 1.50
CA THR A 40 -1.31 0.65 1.76
C THR A 40 -2.18 0.52 0.51
N ALA A 41 -2.12 1.49 -0.41
CA ALA A 41 -2.88 1.46 -1.67
C ALA A 41 -2.54 0.26 -2.58
N TYR A 42 -1.39 -0.38 -2.39
CA TYR A 42 -1.03 -1.60 -3.12
C TYR A 42 -2.01 -2.75 -2.87
N LEU A 43 -2.51 -2.88 -1.63
CA LEU A 43 -3.48 -3.92 -1.28
C LEU A 43 -4.79 -3.73 -2.06
N LEU A 44 -5.25 -2.49 -2.16
CA LEU A 44 -6.46 -2.13 -2.88
C LEU A 44 -6.31 -2.37 -4.38
N LEU A 45 -5.21 -1.92 -5.00
CA LEU A 45 -4.94 -2.18 -6.41
C LEU A 45 -4.83 -3.68 -6.71
N THR A 46 -4.27 -4.47 -5.78
CA THR A 46 -4.15 -5.92 -5.93
C THR A 46 -5.52 -6.60 -5.83
N ALA A 47 -6.38 -6.15 -4.92
CA ALA A 47 -7.75 -6.66 -4.78
C ALA A 47 -8.58 -6.39 -6.04
N VAL A 48 -8.48 -5.19 -6.63
CA VAL A 48 -9.16 -4.86 -7.89
C VAL A 48 -8.61 -5.67 -9.05
N LYS A 49 -7.28 -5.72 -9.21
CA LYS A 49 -6.62 -6.51 -10.26
C LYS A 49 -6.98 -8.00 -10.17
N GLY A 50 -7.17 -8.52 -8.96
CA GLY A 50 -7.57 -9.91 -8.70
C GLY A 50 -9.07 -10.18 -8.84
N GLY A 51 -9.89 -9.16 -9.12
CA GLY A 51 -11.34 -9.28 -9.24
C GLY A 51 -12.07 -9.46 -7.91
N ALA A 52 -11.40 -9.26 -6.77
CA ALA A 52 -12.04 -9.27 -5.45
C ALA A 52 -12.86 -7.99 -5.20
N LEU A 53 -12.51 -6.91 -5.91
CA LEU A 53 -13.25 -5.66 -5.98
C LEU A 53 -13.38 -5.26 -7.46
N SER A 54 -14.49 -4.64 -7.82
CA SER A 54 -14.60 -3.88 -9.07
C SER A 54 -13.77 -2.60 -9.02
N THR A 55 -13.50 -1.98 -10.17
CA THR A 55 -12.84 -0.67 -10.26
C THR A 55 -13.60 0.41 -9.47
N ALA A 56 -14.94 0.38 -9.53
CA ALA A 56 -15.80 1.30 -8.78
C ALA A 56 -15.68 1.10 -7.26
N GLU A 57 -15.76 -0.14 -6.78
CA GLU A 57 -15.57 -0.44 -5.35
C GLU A 57 -14.16 -0.08 -4.86
N GLY A 58 -13.14 -0.28 -5.71
CA GLY A 58 -11.78 0.15 -5.43
C GLY A 58 -11.69 1.67 -5.26
N ARG A 59 -12.38 2.42 -6.12
CA ARG A 59 -12.41 3.88 -6.05
C ARG A 59 -13.11 4.37 -4.78
N ASP A 60 -14.28 3.81 -4.46
CA ASP A 60 -15.03 4.14 -3.24
C ASP A 60 -14.22 3.81 -1.98
N ALA A 61 -13.46 2.73 -1.98
CA ALA A 61 -12.59 2.36 -0.86
C ALA A 61 -11.42 3.36 -0.68
N ILE A 62 -10.82 3.89 -1.75
CA ILE A 62 -9.80 4.95 -1.64
C ILE A 62 -10.42 6.19 -1.00
N ASP A 63 -11.56 6.65 -1.51
CA ASP A 63 -12.21 7.86 -1.01
C ASP A 63 -12.64 7.67 0.47
N ALA A 64 -13.14 6.48 0.84
CA ALA A 64 -13.43 6.14 2.24
C ALA A 64 -12.18 6.11 3.14
N MET A 65 -11.04 5.61 2.67
CA MET A 65 -9.79 5.64 3.43
C MET A 65 -9.36 7.09 3.73
N ILE A 66 -9.47 7.98 2.74
CA ILE A 66 -9.16 9.41 2.88
C ILE A 66 -10.09 10.06 3.91
N ASP A 67 -11.39 9.77 3.83
CA ASP A 67 -12.39 10.27 4.80
C ASP A 67 -12.11 9.82 6.24
N HIS A 68 -11.51 8.63 6.41
CA HIS A 68 -11.07 8.10 7.70
C HIS A 68 -9.66 8.58 8.12
N GLY A 69 -9.07 9.53 7.38
CA GLY A 69 -7.83 10.20 7.75
C GLY A 69 -6.56 9.59 7.17
N TRP A 70 -6.65 8.65 6.21
CA TRP A 70 -5.47 8.21 5.46
C TRP A 70 -4.97 9.35 4.57
N TYR A 71 -3.74 9.80 4.82
CA TYR A 71 -3.12 10.84 4.01
C TYR A 71 -2.59 10.27 2.69
N VAL A 72 -2.93 10.94 1.60
CA VAL A 72 -2.35 10.69 0.28
C VAL A 72 -2.05 12.02 -0.40
N ALA A 73 -0.87 12.14 -0.99
CA ALA A 73 -0.51 13.33 -1.76
C ALA A 73 -1.39 13.41 -3.04
N PRO A 74 -1.81 14.61 -3.49
CA PRO A 74 -2.68 14.75 -4.66
C PRO A 74 -2.15 14.09 -5.94
N ASP A 75 -0.84 14.12 -6.18
CA ASP A 75 -0.23 13.48 -7.34
C ASP A 75 -0.26 11.94 -7.24
N VAL A 76 -0.06 11.40 -6.04
CA VAL A 76 -0.16 9.97 -5.75
C VAL A 76 -1.61 9.50 -5.94
N TYR A 77 -2.56 10.26 -5.42
CA TYR A 77 -3.99 9.98 -5.63
C TYR A 77 -4.34 9.92 -7.11
N THR A 78 -3.92 10.91 -7.89
CA THR A 78 -4.17 10.94 -9.35
C THR A 78 -3.59 9.70 -10.04
N LYS A 79 -2.38 9.27 -9.66
CA LYS A 79 -1.76 8.04 -10.17
C LYS A 79 -2.53 6.78 -9.78
N LEU A 80 -3.03 6.71 -8.54
CA LEU A 80 -3.82 5.56 -8.06
C LEU A 80 -5.13 5.43 -8.85
N VAL A 81 -5.83 6.53 -9.05
CA VAL A 81 -7.10 6.58 -9.78
C VAL A 81 -6.90 6.21 -11.24
N GLY A 82 -5.93 6.81 -11.92
CA GLY A 82 -5.61 6.44 -13.30
C GLY A 82 -5.15 4.97 -13.42
N LYS A 83 -4.54 4.41 -12.36
CA LYS A 83 -4.20 2.98 -12.34
C LYS A 83 -5.45 2.09 -12.19
N LEU A 84 -6.41 2.48 -11.36
CA LEU A 84 -7.69 1.78 -11.23
C LEU A 84 -8.45 1.74 -12.56
N GLU A 85 -8.58 2.89 -13.23
CA GLU A 85 -9.23 3.00 -14.56
C GLU A 85 -8.55 2.13 -15.62
N SER A 86 -7.24 1.87 -15.49
CA SER A 86 -6.51 0.97 -16.41
C SER A 86 -6.86 -0.52 -16.26
N PHE A 87 -7.68 -0.89 -15.26
CA PHE A 87 -8.13 -2.26 -15.03
C PHE A 87 -9.53 -2.55 -15.61
N GLU A 88 -10.23 -1.56 -16.14
CA GLU A 88 -11.48 -1.75 -16.90
C GLU A 88 -11.25 -2.36 -18.30
#